data_AF-A0A1M5A5A6-F1
#
_entry.id   AF-A0A1M5A5A6-F1
#
_cell.length_a   1.000
_cell.length_b   1.000
_cell.length_c   1.000
_cell.angle_alpha   90.00
_cell.angle_beta   90.00
_cell.angle_gamma   90.00
#
_symmetry.space_group_name_H-M   'P 1'
#
loop_
_entity.id
_entity.type
_entity.pdbx_description
1 polymer ?
#
loop_
_entity_poly.entity_id
_entity_poly.type
_entity_poly.pdbx_seq_one_letter_code
_entity_poly.pdbx_strand_id
1 'polypeptide(L)'
;MNRRLSRIAVLMAAVFMAAVPDGARALDRALWDAYKARFVAEDGRVIDRGNRKMSHSEGQGYGLILAVAADDRPAFERIRRWTRDNLQVRGGDRLLAWAWGLRPNGEWGVVDYNNATDGDLLTAYGLLLAFERWKDPAWRAEALELAAAVKKHLVVETGGVPVLLPGYYGFERDGALVVNPAYYVYPALEAVARHDPDPIWKEILRGGLDLLDRARRLPWNLPPDWILVRPDGLDVFRERSSRFGYEAVRVPLYLAWAGRGEALKPWNGVLDWFEKTGVLPLWVDVADPAVSLVEAPGGFYAVWAAAAERLGRPKTAERLRSRAREQLAREKDDYYSATLHLLSLRALETP
;
A
#
# COMPACT_ATOMS: atom_id res chain seq x y z
N MET A 1 -10.74 83.75 14.35
CA MET A 1 -9.37 83.41 14.79
C MET A 1 -9.41 82.02 15.41
N ASN A 2 -8.82 81.02 14.75
CA ASN A 2 -8.32 79.73 15.28
C ASN A 2 -9.27 78.88 16.15
N ARG A 3 -9.63 77.63 15.81
CA ARG A 3 -8.73 76.50 15.56
C ARG A 3 -9.51 75.31 14.97
N ARG A 4 -8.88 74.66 13.99
CA ARG A 4 -9.27 73.38 13.36
C ARG A 4 -9.33 72.27 14.42
N LEU A 5 -10.42 71.52 14.49
CA LEU A 5 -10.46 70.21 15.13
C LEU A 5 -10.34 69.15 14.03
N SER A 6 -9.14 68.58 13.94
CA SER A 6 -8.80 67.49 13.04
C SER A 6 -9.48 66.20 13.49
N ARG A 7 -10.16 65.56 12.54
CA ARG A 7 -10.70 64.20 12.64
C ARG A 7 -9.57 63.21 12.88
N ILE A 8 -9.64 62.45 13.97
CA ILE A 8 -8.89 61.19 14.11
C ILE A 8 -9.94 60.10 14.30
N ALA A 9 -10.34 59.47 13.19
CA ALA A 9 -11.03 58.20 13.21
C ALA A 9 -9.94 57.12 13.29
N VAL A 10 -9.79 56.50 14.46
CA VAL A 10 -8.96 55.31 14.62
C VAL A 10 -9.70 54.15 13.97
N LEU A 11 -9.31 53.81 12.74
CA LEU A 11 -9.78 52.61 12.06
C LEU A 11 -9.00 51.42 12.65
N MET A 12 -9.60 50.69 13.59
CA MET A 12 -9.07 49.38 13.99
C MET A 12 -9.33 48.40 12.84
N ALA A 13 -8.31 48.18 12.02
CA ALA A 13 -8.29 47.06 11.09
C ALA A 13 -8.15 45.77 11.90
N ALA A 14 -9.27 45.08 12.14
CA ALA A 14 -9.24 43.70 12.61
C ALA A 14 -8.70 42.82 11.47
N VAL A 15 -7.42 42.46 11.57
CA VAL A 15 -6.85 41.38 10.75
C VAL A 15 -7.47 40.08 11.26
N PHE A 16 -8.52 39.62 10.58
CA PHE A 16 -8.95 38.23 10.70
C PHE A 16 -7.85 37.37 10.08
N MET A 17 -6.93 36.87 10.92
CA MET A 17 -6.24 35.63 10.57
C MET A 17 -7.32 34.55 10.51
N ALA A 18 -7.75 34.21 9.31
CA ALA A 18 -8.43 32.95 9.10
C ALA A 18 -7.49 31.86 9.63
N ALA A 19 -7.89 31.18 10.70
CA ALA A 19 -7.25 29.94 11.09
C ALA A 19 -7.37 29.00 9.89
N VAL A 20 -6.25 28.77 9.19
CA VAL A 20 -6.14 27.60 8.32
C VAL A 20 -6.41 26.40 9.23
N PRO A 21 -7.37 25.52 8.93
CA PRO A 21 -7.54 24.32 9.71
C PRO A 21 -6.27 23.48 9.51
N ASP A 22 -5.36 23.57 10.49
CA ASP A 22 -4.30 22.61 10.67
C ASP A 22 -4.98 21.29 11.06
N GLY A 23 -4.80 20.27 10.22
CA GLY A 23 -5.33 18.96 10.51
C GLY A 23 -5.45 18.13 9.26
N ALA A 24 -4.31 17.61 8.77
CA ALA A 24 -4.33 16.28 8.17
C ALA A 24 -5.17 15.40 9.10
N ARG A 25 -6.35 14.95 8.65
CA ARG A 25 -7.23 14.12 9.49
C ARG A 25 -6.47 12.84 9.72
N ALA A 26 -5.89 12.69 10.91
CA ALA A 26 -5.36 11.42 11.36
C ALA A 26 -6.43 10.34 11.21
N LEU A 27 -6.01 9.13 10.88
CA LEU A 27 -6.89 7.98 10.80
C LEU A 27 -7.73 7.91 12.07
N ASP A 28 -9.03 7.71 11.91
CA ASP A 28 -9.95 7.68 13.05
C ASP A 28 -9.46 6.68 14.10
N ARG A 29 -9.17 7.20 15.30
CA ARG A 29 -8.59 6.42 16.39
C ARG A 29 -9.48 5.23 16.78
N ALA A 30 -10.80 5.37 16.68
CA ALA A 30 -11.73 4.28 16.99
C ALA A 30 -11.63 3.15 15.95
N LEU A 31 -11.46 3.48 14.66
CA LEU A 31 -11.25 2.48 13.61
C LEU A 31 -9.91 1.75 13.81
N TRP A 32 -8.85 2.47 14.14
CA TRP A 32 -7.54 1.89 14.44
C TRP A 32 -7.58 1.00 15.70
N ASP A 33 -8.21 1.45 16.79
CA ASP A 33 -8.33 0.68 18.02
C ASP A 33 -9.14 -0.61 17.81
N ALA A 34 -10.23 -0.55 17.03
CA ALA A 34 -10.99 -1.73 16.63
C ALA A 34 -10.16 -2.70 15.77
N TYR A 35 -9.33 -2.20 14.87
CA TYR A 35 -8.42 -3.03 14.09
C TYR A 35 -7.36 -3.71 14.96
N LYS A 36 -6.68 -2.95 15.83
CA LYS A 36 -5.67 -3.49 16.75
C LYS A 36 -6.24 -4.58 17.64
N ALA A 37 -7.39 -4.34 18.26
CA ALA A 37 -8.03 -5.30 19.16
C ALA A 37 -8.26 -6.68 18.50
N ARG A 38 -8.34 -6.71 17.18
CA ARG A 38 -8.61 -7.92 16.40
C ARG A 38 -7.33 -8.49 15.82
N PHE A 39 -6.50 -7.67 15.20
CA PHE A 39 -5.42 -8.12 14.34
C PHE A 39 -4.02 -7.84 14.88
N VAL A 40 -3.87 -7.08 15.96
CA VAL A 40 -2.55 -6.79 16.55
C VAL A 40 -2.48 -7.38 17.95
N ALA A 41 -1.59 -8.36 18.14
CA ALA A 41 -1.34 -8.93 19.45
C ALA A 41 -0.56 -7.97 20.35
N GLU A 42 -0.58 -8.25 21.66
CA GLU A 42 0.05 -7.40 22.68
C GLU A 42 1.56 -7.21 22.44
N ASP A 43 2.22 -8.24 21.91
CA ASP A 43 3.65 -8.24 21.58
C ASP A 43 4.01 -7.42 20.31
N GLY A 44 3.01 -6.96 19.54
CA GLY A 44 3.20 -6.20 18.30
C GLY A 44 3.06 -7.05 17.02
N ARG A 45 2.71 -8.32 17.14
CA ARG A 45 2.45 -9.19 15.98
C ARG A 45 1.14 -8.84 15.30
N VAL A 46 1.16 -8.60 14.00
CA VAL A 46 -0.02 -8.47 13.15
C VAL A 46 -0.43 -9.87 12.67
N ILE A 47 -1.68 -10.26 12.91
CA ILE A 47 -2.17 -11.63 12.78
C ILE A 47 -3.28 -11.69 11.74
N ASP A 48 -3.04 -12.47 10.69
CA ASP A 48 -4.09 -12.92 9.79
C ASP A 48 -4.83 -14.12 10.40
N ARG A 49 -5.98 -13.85 11.02
CA ARG A 49 -6.80 -14.89 11.66
C ARG A 49 -7.51 -15.79 10.65
N GLY A 50 -7.75 -15.31 9.43
CA GLY A 50 -8.34 -16.09 8.34
C GLY A 50 -7.36 -17.11 7.76
N ASN A 51 -6.05 -16.83 7.85
CA ASN A 51 -5.00 -17.70 7.35
C ASN A 51 -4.15 -18.30 8.48
N ARG A 52 -4.74 -19.20 9.27
CA ARG A 52 -4.03 -19.99 10.30
C ARG A 52 -3.23 -19.16 11.32
N LYS A 53 -3.63 -17.91 11.58
CA LYS A 53 -2.93 -16.98 12.49
C LYS A 53 -1.49 -16.69 12.06
N MET A 54 -1.22 -16.72 10.75
CA MET A 54 0.06 -16.33 10.17
C MET A 54 0.29 -14.83 10.33
N SER A 55 1.56 -14.46 10.31
CA SER A 55 2.03 -13.08 10.26
C SER A 55 2.98 -12.96 9.08
N HIS A 56 2.84 -11.88 8.30
CA HIS A 56 3.67 -11.64 7.13
C HIS A 56 4.40 -10.31 7.25
N SER A 57 5.55 -10.17 6.59
CA SER A 57 6.28 -8.90 6.53
C SER A 57 5.41 -7.77 5.97
N GLU A 58 4.59 -8.06 4.96
CA GLU A 58 3.54 -7.18 4.43
C GLU A 58 2.62 -6.65 5.56
N GLY A 59 2.09 -7.57 6.36
CA GLY A 59 1.13 -7.20 7.40
C GLY A 59 1.74 -6.38 8.53
N GLN A 60 3.00 -6.67 8.89
CA GLN A 60 3.77 -5.83 9.79
C GLN A 60 3.96 -4.42 9.23
N GLY A 61 4.34 -4.31 7.95
CA GLY A 61 4.49 -3.03 7.25
C GLY A 61 3.21 -2.20 7.27
N TYR A 62 2.05 -2.81 6.99
CA TYR A 62 0.76 -2.14 7.13
C TYR A 62 0.47 -1.69 8.56
N GLY A 63 0.75 -2.53 9.55
CA GLY A 63 0.59 -2.19 10.96
C GLY A 63 1.40 -0.96 11.36
N LEU A 64 2.64 -0.85 10.88
CA LEU A 64 3.48 0.34 11.11
C LEU A 64 2.86 1.60 10.50
N ILE A 65 2.45 1.52 9.23
CA ILE A 65 1.88 2.68 8.53
C ILE A 65 0.58 3.15 9.20
N LEU A 66 -0.29 2.21 9.57
CA LEU A 66 -1.56 2.51 10.24
C LEU A 66 -1.34 3.07 11.65
N ALA A 67 -0.35 2.58 12.39
CA ALA A 67 0.00 3.12 13.71
C ALA A 67 0.47 4.58 13.61
N VAL A 68 1.27 4.93 12.60
CA VAL A 68 1.67 6.33 12.36
C VAL A 68 0.47 7.18 11.96
N ALA A 69 -0.38 6.68 11.06
CA ALA A 69 -1.58 7.39 10.61
C ALA A 69 -2.55 7.73 11.77
N ALA A 70 -2.63 6.86 12.78
CA ALA A 70 -3.45 7.05 13.98
C ALA A 70 -2.71 7.77 15.13
N ASP A 71 -1.49 8.28 14.88
CA ASP A 71 -0.60 8.90 15.86
C ASP A 71 -0.37 8.04 17.13
N ASP A 72 -0.27 6.72 16.95
CA ASP A 72 -0.13 5.73 18.02
C ASP A 72 1.31 5.21 18.12
N ARG A 73 2.19 6.07 18.64
CA ARG A 73 3.61 5.75 18.85
C ARG A 73 3.84 4.47 19.67
N PRO A 74 3.12 4.22 20.78
CA PRO A 74 3.29 2.97 21.53
C PRO A 74 3.00 1.71 20.69
N ALA A 75 1.94 1.70 19.87
CA ALA A 75 1.66 0.57 19.00
C ALA A 75 2.73 0.42 17.91
N PHE A 76 3.15 1.53 17.29
CA PHE A 76 4.22 1.54 16.30
C PHE A 76 5.51 0.90 16.85
N GLU A 77 5.96 1.32 18.03
CA GLU A 77 7.19 0.80 18.63
C GLU A 77 7.10 -0.70 18.97
N ARG A 78 5.93 -1.19 19.39
CA ARG A 78 5.71 -2.63 19.62
C ARG A 78 5.76 -3.41 18.31
N ILE A 79 5.01 -2.97 17.29
CA ILE A 79 4.99 -3.62 15.97
C ILE A 79 6.40 -3.63 15.35
N ARG A 80 7.12 -2.51 15.41
CA ARG A 80 8.49 -2.40 14.89
C ARG A 80 9.43 -3.37 15.61
N ARG A 81 9.39 -3.40 16.95
CA ARG A 81 10.22 -4.30 17.76
C ARG A 81 9.95 -5.75 17.40
N TRP A 82 8.68 -6.15 17.35
CA TRP A 82 8.31 -7.50 16.95
C TRP A 82 8.82 -7.86 15.56
N THR A 83 8.66 -6.95 14.59
CA THR A 83 9.10 -7.12 13.20
C THR A 83 10.61 -7.37 13.12
N ARG A 84 11.40 -6.53 13.79
CA ARG A 84 12.85 -6.69 13.84
C ARG A 84 13.24 -8.02 14.50
N ASP A 85 12.68 -8.30 15.67
CA ASP A 85 13.10 -9.44 16.50
C ASP A 85 12.66 -10.80 15.92
N ASN A 86 11.60 -10.83 15.10
CA ASN A 86 11.04 -12.08 14.56
C ASN A 86 11.20 -12.25 13.05
N LEU A 87 11.29 -11.17 12.27
CA LEU A 87 11.36 -11.24 10.80
C LEU A 87 12.73 -10.82 10.27
N GLN A 88 13.43 -9.87 10.89
CA GLN A 88 14.77 -9.45 10.44
C GLN A 88 15.88 -10.41 10.91
N VAL A 89 15.67 -11.70 10.66
CA VAL A 89 16.49 -12.81 11.20
C VAL A 89 17.29 -13.55 10.12
N ARG A 90 17.32 -13.02 8.90
CA ARG A 90 17.96 -13.62 7.72
C ARG A 90 19.50 -13.52 7.69
N GLY A 91 20.13 -13.01 8.75
CA GLY A 91 21.58 -13.09 8.92
C GLY A 91 22.40 -12.26 7.94
N GLY A 92 22.22 -10.92 7.95
CA GLY A 92 23.17 -9.97 7.37
C GLY A 92 22.73 -9.24 6.10
N ASP A 93 21.69 -9.73 5.40
CA ASP A 93 21.13 -9.05 4.22
C ASP A 93 20.15 -7.91 4.58
N ARG A 94 19.75 -7.81 5.86
CA ARG A 94 18.80 -6.84 6.44
C ARG A 94 17.35 -6.97 5.94
N LEU A 95 17.04 -7.91 5.06
CA LEU A 95 15.67 -8.16 4.58
C LEU A 95 14.83 -8.87 5.64
N LEU A 96 13.51 -8.85 5.48
CA LEU A 96 12.56 -9.47 6.39
C LEU A 96 12.13 -10.85 5.88
N ALA A 97 12.18 -11.87 6.73
CA ALA A 97 11.49 -13.13 6.47
C ALA A 97 9.99 -12.86 6.28
N TRP A 98 9.41 -13.39 5.20
CA TRP A 98 8.08 -12.97 4.76
C TRP A 98 6.95 -13.66 5.51
N ALA A 99 7.19 -14.83 6.11
CA ALA A 99 6.15 -15.63 6.76
C ALA A 99 6.58 -16.18 8.12
N TRP A 100 5.75 -15.92 9.13
CA TRP A 100 5.94 -16.38 10.50
C TRP A 100 4.63 -16.97 11.05
N GLY A 101 4.70 -18.08 11.76
CA GLY A 101 3.53 -18.81 12.24
C GLY A 101 3.85 -20.15 12.89
N LEU A 102 2.83 -20.99 13.04
CA LEU A 102 2.97 -22.32 13.62
C LEU A 102 3.63 -23.26 12.60
N ARG A 103 4.82 -23.76 12.92
CA ARG A 103 5.58 -24.69 12.08
C ARG A 103 5.09 -26.13 12.27
N PRO A 104 5.41 -27.05 11.33
CA PRO A 104 5.02 -28.46 11.44
C PRO A 104 5.53 -29.17 12.70
N ASN A 105 6.63 -28.68 13.30
CA ASN A 105 7.17 -29.20 14.56
C ASN A 105 6.40 -28.73 15.81
N GLY A 106 5.32 -27.97 15.64
CA GLY A 106 4.49 -27.45 16.74
C GLY A 106 5.00 -26.17 17.38
N GLU A 107 6.14 -25.64 16.94
CA GLU A 107 6.71 -24.40 17.46
C GLU A 107 6.32 -23.19 16.62
N TRP A 108 6.19 -22.05 17.26
CA TRP A 108 5.99 -20.77 16.59
C TRP A 108 7.32 -20.18 16.14
N GLY A 109 7.41 -19.73 14.89
CA GLY A 109 8.63 -19.16 14.34
C GLY A 109 8.49 -18.79 12.87
N VAL A 110 9.61 -18.42 12.24
CA VAL A 110 9.68 -18.22 10.78
C VAL A 110 9.36 -19.53 10.07
N VAL A 111 8.37 -19.47 9.18
CA VAL A 111 7.89 -20.63 8.38
C VAL A 111 8.56 -20.66 7.01
N ASP A 112 8.85 -19.48 6.45
CA ASP A 112 9.67 -19.33 5.26
C ASP A 112 10.60 -18.13 5.46
N TYR A 113 11.89 -18.39 5.30
CA TYR A 113 12.93 -17.39 5.49
C TYR A 113 13.02 -16.42 4.31
N ASN A 114 12.53 -16.72 3.11
CA ASN A 114 12.58 -15.80 1.95
C ASN A 114 11.99 -14.42 2.31
N ASN A 115 12.31 -13.38 1.57
CA ASN A 115 11.64 -12.09 1.76
C ASN A 115 10.47 -11.93 0.78
N ALA A 116 9.63 -10.95 1.08
CA ALA A 116 8.65 -10.39 0.16
C ALA A 116 8.91 -8.89 0.09
N THR A 117 9.23 -8.43 -1.13
CA THR A 117 9.78 -7.10 -1.36
C THR A 117 8.77 -5.99 -1.09
N ASP A 118 7.48 -6.25 -1.28
CA ASP A 118 6.42 -5.37 -0.84
C ASP A 118 6.44 -5.17 0.68
N GLY A 119 6.60 -6.24 1.46
CA GLY A 119 6.74 -6.17 2.92
C GLY A 119 7.98 -5.41 3.38
N ASP A 120 9.11 -5.56 2.68
CA ASP A 120 10.31 -4.77 2.95
C ASP A 120 10.09 -3.27 2.67
N LEU A 121 9.50 -2.94 1.51
CA LEU A 121 9.18 -1.56 1.12
C LEU A 121 8.14 -0.91 2.04
N LEU A 122 7.09 -1.64 2.42
CA LEU A 122 6.06 -1.16 3.35
C LEU A 122 6.64 -0.89 4.74
N THR A 123 7.55 -1.74 5.21
CA THR A 123 8.24 -1.53 6.49
C THR A 123 9.14 -0.30 6.42
N ALA A 124 9.95 -0.15 5.36
CA ALA A 124 10.76 1.05 5.15
C ALA A 124 9.89 2.31 5.10
N TYR A 125 8.74 2.24 4.42
CA TYR A 125 7.81 3.36 4.33
C TYR A 125 7.19 3.72 5.69
N GLY A 126 6.74 2.74 6.47
CA GLY A 126 6.23 2.97 7.83
C GLY A 126 7.26 3.65 8.73
N LEU A 127 8.54 3.26 8.63
CA LEU A 127 9.65 3.89 9.35
C LEU A 127 9.91 5.33 8.88
N LEU A 128 9.85 5.62 7.58
CA LEU A 128 9.98 6.99 7.05
C LEU A 128 8.81 7.88 7.49
N LEU A 129 7.57 7.38 7.43
CA LEU A 129 6.40 8.09 7.96
C LEU A 129 6.55 8.40 9.45
N ALA A 130 7.06 7.45 10.24
CA ALA A 130 7.32 7.65 11.65
C ALA A 130 8.38 8.74 11.89
N PHE A 131 9.47 8.73 11.10
CA PHE A 131 10.48 9.80 11.14
C PHE A 131 9.86 11.15 10.80
N GLU A 132 9.05 11.23 9.76
CA GLU A 132 8.35 12.46 9.38
C GLU A 132 7.40 12.95 10.49
N ARG A 133 6.73 12.03 11.19
CA ARG A 133 5.78 12.34 12.27
C ARG A 133 6.45 12.71 13.59
N TRP A 134 7.28 11.85 14.17
CA TRP A 134 7.84 12.03 15.51
C TRP A 134 9.33 12.42 15.54
N LYS A 135 9.94 12.67 14.38
CA LYS A 135 11.30 13.26 14.22
C LYS A 135 12.45 12.48 14.86
N ASP A 136 12.29 11.16 15.06
CA ASP A 136 13.37 10.30 15.55
C ASP A 136 14.27 9.85 14.39
N PRO A 137 15.53 10.31 14.30
CA PRO A 137 16.41 10.01 13.17
C PRO A 137 16.78 8.53 13.07
N ALA A 138 16.63 7.74 14.15
CA ALA A 138 16.93 6.32 14.14
C ALA A 138 16.01 5.55 13.16
N TRP A 139 14.74 5.94 13.04
CA TRP A 139 13.81 5.28 12.12
C TRP A 139 14.13 5.60 10.66
N ARG A 140 14.60 6.83 10.36
CA ARG A 140 15.10 7.14 9.03
C ARG A 140 16.31 6.31 8.68
N ALA A 141 17.27 6.17 9.60
CA ALA A 141 18.47 5.37 9.38
C ALA A 141 18.10 3.91 9.07
N GLU A 142 17.23 3.30 9.87
CA GLU A 142 16.76 1.93 9.66
C GLU A 142 15.99 1.75 8.34
N ALA A 143 15.12 2.70 7.98
CA ALA A 143 14.41 2.66 6.70
C ALA A 143 15.38 2.64 5.52
N LEU A 144 16.45 3.44 5.59
CA LEU A 144 17.47 3.51 4.54
C LEU A 144 18.38 2.29 4.51
N GLU A 145 18.65 1.64 5.65
CA GLU A 145 19.34 0.35 5.68
C GLU A 145 18.50 -0.73 4.97
N LEU A 146 17.19 -0.78 5.21
CA LEU A 146 16.29 -1.72 4.55
C LEU A 146 16.12 -1.39 3.05
N ALA A 147 15.97 -0.11 2.69
CA ALA A 147 15.92 0.31 1.28
C ALA A 147 17.23 -0.03 0.54
N ALA A 148 18.39 0.14 1.18
CA ALA A 148 19.68 -0.25 0.61
C ALA A 148 19.77 -1.77 0.39
N ALA A 149 19.21 -2.57 1.30
CA ALA A 149 19.10 -4.02 1.11
C ALA A 149 18.21 -4.40 -0.07
N VAL A 150 17.03 -3.76 -0.20
CA VAL A 150 16.14 -3.94 -1.35
C VAL A 150 16.88 -3.62 -2.65
N LYS A 151 17.51 -2.45 -2.72
CA LYS A 151 18.30 -2.02 -3.88
C LYS A 151 19.40 -3.01 -4.23
N LYS A 152 20.14 -3.51 -3.24
CA LYS A 152 21.29 -4.41 -3.44
C LYS A 152 20.89 -5.80 -3.90
N HIS A 153 19.77 -6.32 -3.40
CA HIS A 153 19.43 -7.74 -3.51
C HIS A 153 18.23 -8.04 -4.41
N LEU A 154 17.37 -7.06 -4.67
CA LEU A 154 16.06 -7.28 -5.28
C LEU A 154 15.85 -6.44 -6.55
N VAL A 155 16.80 -5.58 -6.91
CA VAL A 155 16.78 -4.83 -8.16
C VAL A 155 17.72 -5.52 -9.15
N VAL A 156 17.17 -6.00 -10.25
CA VAL A 156 17.91 -6.65 -11.33
C VAL A 156 17.65 -5.92 -12.65
N GLU A 157 18.55 -6.07 -13.62
CA GLU A 157 18.40 -5.48 -14.94
C GLU A 157 17.86 -6.51 -15.94
N THR A 158 16.86 -6.13 -16.74
CA THR A 158 16.43 -6.89 -17.92
C THR A 158 16.06 -5.93 -19.04
N GLY A 159 16.51 -6.18 -20.27
CA GLY A 159 16.23 -5.30 -21.41
C GLY A 159 16.70 -3.84 -21.21
N GLY A 160 17.73 -3.61 -20.40
CA GLY A 160 18.25 -2.27 -20.09
C GLY A 160 17.37 -1.46 -19.12
N VAL A 161 16.42 -2.09 -18.43
CA VAL A 161 15.60 -1.44 -17.40
C VAL A 161 15.71 -2.15 -16.05
N PRO A 162 15.76 -1.42 -14.93
CA PRO A 162 15.73 -2.02 -13.60
C PRO A 162 14.33 -2.56 -13.28
N VAL A 163 14.29 -3.79 -12.79
CA VAL A 163 13.08 -4.52 -12.39
C VAL A 163 13.23 -4.95 -10.94
N LEU A 164 12.16 -4.71 -10.17
CA LEU A 164 12.06 -5.14 -8.80
C LEU A 164 11.57 -6.59 -8.75
N LEU A 165 12.42 -7.49 -8.27
CA LEU A 165 12.05 -8.87 -7.97
C LEU A 165 11.07 -8.90 -6.79
N PRO A 166 10.07 -9.79 -6.80
CA PRO A 166 9.15 -9.89 -5.66
C PRO A 166 9.78 -10.50 -4.40
N GLY A 167 10.91 -11.19 -4.52
CA GLY A 167 11.73 -11.66 -3.39
C GLY A 167 13.08 -12.18 -3.86
N TYR A 168 13.94 -12.55 -2.91
CA TYR A 168 15.34 -12.89 -3.16
C TYR A 168 15.47 -14.19 -3.96
N TYR A 169 14.66 -15.19 -3.66
CA TYR A 169 14.68 -16.49 -4.33
C TYR A 169 13.35 -16.81 -5.02
N GLY A 170 13.41 -17.48 -6.18
CA GLY A 170 12.24 -18.11 -6.83
C GLY A 170 11.51 -17.26 -7.88
N PHE A 171 12.10 -16.15 -8.33
CA PHE A 171 11.46 -15.23 -9.27
C PHE A 171 12.16 -15.13 -10.62
N GLU A 172 13.02 -16.09 -10.94
CA GLU A 172 13.61 -16.28 -12.26
C GLU A 172 13.14 -17.62 -12.84
N ARG A 173 12.79 -17.63 -14.12
CA ARG A 173 12.32 -18.82 -14.81
C ARG A 173 12.59 -18.75 -16.30
N ASP A 174 13.30 -19.74 -16.83
CA ASP A 174 13.53 -19.91 -18.27
C ASP A 174 14.02 -18.62 -18.96
N GLY A 175 14.93 -17.88 -18.29
CA GLY A 175 15.46 -16.59 -18.76
C GLY A 175 14.50 -15.39 -18.64
N ALA A 176 13.35 -15.55 -17.98
CA ALA A 176 12.40 -14.49 -17.67
C ALA A 176 12.33 -14.21 -16.16
N LEU A 177 11.94 -12.98 -15.82
CA LEU A 177 11.68 -12.57 -14.44
C LEU A 177 10.18 -12.70 -14.14
N VAL A 178 9.83 -13.35 -13.04
CA VAL A 178 8.47 -13.40 -12.51
C VAL A 178 8.24 -12.17 -11.64
N VAL A 179 7.38 -11.26 -12.08
CA VAL A 179 7.16 -9.97 -11.43
C VAL A 179 5.71 -9.85 -10.99
N ASN A 180 5.51 -9.18 -9.87
CA ASN A 180 4.20 -8.81 -9.36
C ASN A 180 4.01 -7.30 -9.43
N PRO A 181 3.08 -6.78 -10.25
CA PRO A 181 2.83 -5.34 -10.35
C PRO A 181 2.44 -4.69 -9.02
N ALA A 182 1.80 -5.43 -8.11
CA ALA A 182 1.42 -4.93 -6.78
C ALA A 182 2.61 -4.74 -5.84
N TYR A 183 3.79 -5.29 -6.14
CA TYR A 183 4.97 -5.12 -5.29
C TYR A 183 5.68 -3.77 -5.54
N TYR A 184 5.28 -3.06 -6.60
CA TYR A 184 5.66 -1.66 -6.82
C TYR A 184 4.80 -0.77 -5.91
N VAL A 185 5.15 -0.76 -4.62
CA VAL A 185 4.50 0.08 -3.60
C VAL A 185 4.87 1.55 -3.86
N TYR A 186 4.20 2.19 -4.82
CA TYR A 186 4.50 3.54 -5.30
C TYR A 186 4.71 4.60 -4.19
N PRO A 187 3.85 4.71 -3.15
CA PRO A 187 4.10 5.69 -2.08
C PRO A 187 5.39 5.39 -1.29
N ALA A 188 5.73 4.11 -1.11
CA ALA A 188 6.98 3.71 -0.46
C ALA A 188 8.20 4.07 -1.31
N LEU A 189 8.17 3.72 -2.60
CA LEU A 189 9.24 4.03 -3.55
C LEU A 189 9.48 5.55 -3.67
N GLU A 190 8.42 6.36 -3.71
CA GLU A 190 8.53 7.81 -3.70
C GLU A 190 9.10 8.36 -2.38
N ALA A 191 8.67 7.82 -1.24
CA ALA A 191 9.22 8.22 0.05
C ALA A 191 10.71 7.89 0.16
N VAL A 192 11.12 6.69 -0.28
CA VAL A 192 12.54 6.29 -0.34
C VAL A 192 13.32 7.22 -1.26
N ALA A 193 12.82 7.52 -2.47
CA ALA A 193 13.49 8.43 -3.41
C ALA A 193 13.65 9.88 -2.89
N ARG A 194 12.84 10.31 -1.92
CA ARG A 194 13.01 11.61 -1.23
C ARG A 194 14.15 11.57 -0.21
N HIS A 195 14.52 10.41 0.30
CA HIS A 195 15.52 10.24 1.36
C HIS A 195 16.82 9.57 0.93
N ASP A 196 16.84 8.80 -0.16
CA ASP A 196 18.02 8.24 -0.83
C ASP A 196 18.15 8.88 -2.23
N PRO A 197 19.19 9.70 -2.49
CA PRO A 197 19.35 10.43 -3.74
C PRO A 197 19.77 9.57 -4.95
N ASP A 198 19.98 8.26 -4.77
CA ASP A 198 20.34 7.35 -5.85
C ASP A 198 19.30 7.38 -6.99
N PRO A 199 19.71 7.61 -8.26
CA PRO A 199 18.78 7.71 -9.39
C PRO A 199 17.98 6.43 -9.65
N ILE A 200 18.46 5.26 -9.19
CA ILE A 200 17.78 3.97 -9.41
C ILE A 200 16.34 3.96 -8.92
N TRP A 201 16.02 4.68 -7.83
CA TRP A 201 14.65 4.74 -7.30
C TRP A 201 13.68 5.40 -8.27
N LYS A 202 14.13 6.43 -9.00
CA LYS A 202 13.34 7.09 -10.05
C LYS A 202 13.19 6.20 -11.27
N GLU A 203 14.20 5.40 -11.58
CA GLU A 203 14.16 4.43 -12.68
C GLU A 203 13.21 3.27 -12.38
N ILE A 204 13.25 2.72 -11.17
CA ILE A 204 12.29 1.69 -10.70
C ILE A 204 10.86 2.23 -10.74
N LEU A 205 10.62 3.47 -10.28
CA LEU A 205 9.30 4.11 -10.36
C LEU A 205 8.80 4.22 -11.80
N ARG A 206 9.64 4.67 -12.72
CA ARG A 206 9.29 4.79 -14.14
C ARG A 206 9.06 3.41 -14.78
N GLY A 207 9.96 2.47 -14.51
CA GLY A 207 9.88 1.09 -15.00
C GLY A 207 8.65 0.35 -14.50
N GLY A 208 8.28 0.53 -13.23
CA GLY A 208 7.06 -0.05 -12.65
C GLY A 208 5.78 0.45 -13.33
N LEU A 209 5.70 1.75 -13.63
CA LEU A 209 4.55 2.32 -14.35
C LEU A 209 4.50 1.85 -15.80
N ASP A 210 5.66 1.71 -16.47
CA ASP A 210 5.74 1.15 -17.82
C ASP A 210 5.33 -0.34 -17.85
N LEU A 211 5.85 -1.14 -16.92
CA LEU A 211 5.45 -2.53 -16.75
C LEU A 211 3.94 -2.64 -16.53
N LEU A 212 3.39 -1.79 -15.67
CA LEU A 212 1.95 -1.74 -15.41
C LEU A 212 1.17 -1.41 -16.69
N ASP A 213 1.57 -0.39 -17.44
CA ASP A 213 0.88 0.04 -18.66
C ASP A 213 0.88 -1.08 -19.72
N ARG A 214 2.03 -1.72 -19.92
CA ARG A 214 2.18 -2.83 -20.86
C ARG A 214 1.52 -4.14 -20.40
N ALA A 215 1.37 -4.35 -19.08
CA ALA A 215 0.80 -5.57 -18.51
C ALA A 215 -0.73 -5.66 -18.63
N ARG A 216 -1.40 -4.54 -18.90
CA ARG A 216 -2.87 -4.50 -19.02
C ARG A 216 -3.35 -5.37 -20.17
N ARG A 217 -4.52 -5.99 -19.99
CA ARG A 217 -5.19 -6.73 -21.06
C ARG A 217 -6.65 -6.29 -21.19
N LEU A 218 -7.12 -6.27 -22.43
CA LEU A 218 -8.52 -6.04 -22.76
C LEU A 218 -9.37 -7.26 -22.35
N PRO A 219 -10.69 -7.08 -22.11
CA PRO A 219 -11.44 -5.83 -22.28
C PRO A 219 -11.40 -4.87 -21.08
N TRP A 220 -10.93 -5.30 -19.93
CA TRP A 220 -10.97 -4.51 -18.69
C TRP A 220 -9.81 -3.53 -18.53
N ASN A 221 -8.78 -3.67 -19.35
CA ASN A 221 -7.55 -2.88 -19.29
C ASN A 221 -6.84 -3.03 -17.92
N LEU A 222 -6.97 -4.19 -17.28
CA LEU A 222 -6.39 -4.50 -15.97
C LEU A 222 -5.11 -5.34 -16.13
N PRO A 223 -4.09 -5.15 -15.28
CA PRO A 223 -2.93 -6.04 -15.20
C PRO A 223 -3.30 -7.36 -14.49
N PRO A 224 -2.59 -8.48 -14.72
CA PRO A 224 -2.69 -9.65 -13.86
C PRO A 224 -1.95 -9.42 -12.52
N ASP A 225 -2.19 -10.31 -11.56
CA ASP A 225 -1.42 -10.42 -10.32
C ASP A 225 0.06 -10.71 -10.62
N TRP A 226 0.34 -11.51 -11.66
CA TRP A 226 1.70 -11.97 -11.99
C TRP A 226 2.00 -11.87 -13.49
N ILE A 227 3.17 -11.33 -13.82
CA ILE A 227 3.69 -11.23 -15.19
C ILE A 227 5.06 -11.92 -15.31
N LEU A 228 5.39 -12.32 -16.53
CA LEU A 228 6.75 -12.66 -16.95
C LEU A 228 7.33 -11.45 -17.69
N VAL A 229 8.57 -11.08 -17.36
CA VAL A 229 9.31 -10.00 -18.02
C VAL A 229 10.56 -10.57 -18.67
N ARG A 230 10.74 -10.30 -19.95
CA ARG A 230 11.91 -10.64 -20.76
C ARG A 230 12.52 -9.37 -21.36
N PRO A 231 13.77 -9.42 -21.85
CA PRO A 231 14.39 -8.26 -22.49
C PRO A 231 13.59 -7.66 -23.65
N ASP A 232 12.82 -8.49 -24.36
CA ASP A 232 12.09 -8.14 -25.57
C ASP A 232 10.56 -8.06 -25.39
N GLY A 233 10.03 -8.36 -24.19
CA GLY A 233 8.59 -8.41 -24.01
C GLY A 233 8.13 -8.77 -22.60
N LEU A 234 6.80 -8.90 -22.47
CA LEU A 234 6.16 -9.35 -21.25
C LEU A 234 4.93 -10.20 -21.55
N ASP A 235 4.62 -11.11 -20.63
CA ASP A 235 3.47 -12.01 -20.71
C ASP A 235 2.76 -12.14 -19.38
N VAL A 236 1.54 -12.68 -19.40
CA VAL A 236 0.82 -13.08 -18.18
C VAL A 236 1.47 -14.37 -17.63
N PHE A 237 1.81 -14.41 -16.34
CA PHE A 237 2.34 -15.63 -15.74
C PHE A 237 1.21 -16.56 -15.25
N ARG A 238 0.56 -17.23 -16.22
CA ARG A 238 -0.66 -18.03 -15.99
C ARG A 238 -0.48 -19.17 -14.99
N GLU A 239 0.72 -19.72 -14.85
CA GLU A 239 0.98 -20.80 -13.89
C GLU A 239 0.81 -20.37 -12.43
N ARG A 240 0.96 -19.06 -12.15
CA ARG A 240 0.70 -18.52 -10.81
C ARG A 240 -0.67 -17.87 -10.73
N SER A 241 -0.99 -16.95 -11.65
CA SER A 241 -2.31 -16.35 -11.76
C SER A 241 -2.43 -15.60 -13.08
N SER A 242 -3.55 -15.80 -13.79
CA SER A 242 -4.00 -14.95 -14.90
C SER A 242 -5.00 -13.89 -14.47
N ARG A 243 -5.22 -13.69 -13.17
CA ARG A 243 -6.30 -12.85 -12.65
C ARG A 243 -5.79 -11.47 -12.28
N PHE A 244 -6.64 -10.46 -12.43
CA PHE A 244 -6.65 -9.32 -11.53
C PHE A 244 -7.45 -9.73 -10.30
N GLY A 245 -6.79 -9.96 -9.17
CA GLY A 245 -7.42 -10.50 -7.96
C GLY A 245 -6.87 -9.88 -6.68
N TYR A 246 -6.62 -10.73 -5.69
CA TYR A 246 -6.18 -10.33 -4.35
C TYR A 246 -4.87 -9.55 -4.35
N GLU A 247 -3.96 -9.77 -5.30
CA GLU A 247 -2.70 -9.05 -5.31
C GLU A 247 -2.82 -7.75 -6.10
N ALA A 248 -3.28 -7.83 -7.34
CA ALA A 248 -3.38 -6.69 -8.26
C ALA A 248 -4.34 -5.59 -7.78
N VAL A 249 -5.32 -5.91 -6.92
CA VAL A 249 -6.19 -4.88 -6.30
C VAL A 249 -5.40 -3.85 -5.49
N ARG A 250 -4.20 -4.16 -5.00
CA ARG A 250 -3.36 -3.19 -4.28
C ARG A 250 -2.78 -2.12 -5.20
N VAL A 251 -2.70 -2.37 -6.51
CA VAL A 251 -2.15 -1.39 -7.48
C VAL A 251 -3.01 -0.11 -7.52
N PRO A 252 -4.35 -0.14 -7.71
CA PRO A 252 -5.15 1.08 -7.64
C PRO A 252 -5.07 1.78 -6.29
N LEU A 253 -4.94 1.03 -5.18
CA LEU A 253 -4.69 1.63 -3.86
C LEU A 253 -3.39 2.43 -3.84
N TYR A 254 -2.27 1.83 -4.27
CA TYR A 254 -0.97 2.49 -4.23
C TYR A 254 -0.88 3.66 -5.20
N LEU A 255 -1.48 3.58 -6.39
CA LEU A 255 -1.58 4.71 -7.31
C LEU A 255 -2.43 5.85 -6.74
N ALA A 256 -3.56 5.52 -6.10
CA ALA A 256 -4.41 6.51 -5.45
C ALA A 256 -3.69 7.20 -4.28
N TRP A 257 -2.93 6.44 -3.50
CA TRP A 257 -2.14 6.96 -2.39
C TRP A 257 -0.99 7.86 -2.85
N ALA A 258 -0.26 7.45 -3.88
CA ALA A 258 0.81 8.24 -4.49
C ALA A 258 0.29 9.45 -5.31
N GLY A 259 -1.03 9.68 -5.35
CA GLY A 259 -1.62 10.79 -6.12
C GLY A 259 -1.46 10.64 -7.64
N ARG A 260 -1.24 9.42 -8.15
CA ARG A 260 -1.00 9.12 -9.57
C ARG A 260 -2.31 8.91 -10.34
N GLY A 261 -3.20 9.91 -10.30
CA GLY A 261 -4.53 9.86 -10.94
C GLY A 261 -4.51 9.53 -12.44
N GLU A 262 -3.51 10.00 -13.18
CA GLU A 262 -3.34 9.69 -14.61
C GLU A 262 -3.18 8.19 -14.87
N ALA A 263 -2.42 7.49 -14.03
CA ALA A 263 -2.19 6.05 -14.14
C ALA A 263 -3.45 5.23 -13.80
N LEU A 264 -4.45 5.82 -13.13
CA LEU A 264 -5.73 5.19 -12.81
C LEU A 264 -6.76 5.30 -13.94
N LYS A 265 -6.64 6.30 -14.84
CA LYS A 265 -7.61 6.55 -15.93
C LYS A 265 -7.93 5.31 -16.79
N PRO A 266 -6.94 4.44 -17.10
CA PRO A 266 -7.17 3.18 -17.78
C PRO A 266 -8.28 2.29 -17.21
N TRP A 267 -8.58 2.41 -15.91
CA TRP A 267 -9.47 1.50 -15.18
C TRP A 267 -10.85 2.08 -14.92
N ASN A 268 -11.23 3.16 -15.62
CA ASN A 268 -12.61 3.67 -15.58
C ASN A 268 -13.65 2.60 -15.91
N GLY A 269 -13.31 1.61 -16.75
CA GLY A 269 -14.21 0.49 -17.07
C GLY A 269 -14.64 -0.34 -15.85
N VAL A 270 -13.81 -0.43 -14.80
CA VAL A 270 -14.20 -1.10 -13.54
C VAL A 270 -15.25 -0.28 -12.79
N LEU A 271 -15.08 1.03 -12.76
CA LEU A 271 -16.04 1.94 -12.13
C LEU A 271 -17.36 2.00 -12.90
N ASP A 272 -17.31 1.97 -14.23
CA ASP A 272 -18.51 1.90 -15.08
C ASP A 272 -19.26 0.58 -14.90
N TRP A 273 -18.54 -0.53 -14.76
CA TRP A 273 -19.13 -1.82 -14.39
C TRP A 273 -19.87 -1.74 -13.06
N PHE A 274 -19.24 -1.19 -12.02
CA PHE A 274 -19.88 -1.02 -10.70
C PHE A 274 -21.09 -0.10 -10.78
N GLU A 275 -21.03 0.98 -11.54
CA GLU A 275 -22.17 1.88 -11.69
C GLU A 275 -23.39 1.18 -12.29
N LYS A 276 -23.16 0.33 -13.30
CA LYS A 276 -24.18 -0.44 -14.00
C LYS A 276 -24.74 -1.60 -13.19
N THR A 277 -23.89 -2.34 -12.48
CA THR A 277 -24.26 -3.61 -11.83
C THR A 277 -24.49 -3.49 -10.33
N GLY A 278 -23.90 -2.47 -9.70
CA GLY A 278 -23.88 -2.30 -8.25
C GLY A 278 -22.92 -3.24 -7.51
N VAL A 279 -22.17 -4.09 -8.22
CA VAL A 279 -21.26 -5.07 -7.62
C VAL A 279 -19.90 -5.12 -8.32
N LEU A 280 -18.85 -5.41 -7.55
CA LEU A 280 -17.52 -5.73 -8.07
C LEU A 280 -17.29 -7.24 -7.98
N PRO A 281 -16.72 -7.88 -9.02
CA PRO A 281 -16.33 -9.28 -8.95
C PRO A 281 -15.08 -9.45 -8.08
N LEU A 282 -14.96 -10.58 -7.39
CA LEU A 282 -13.77 -10.91 -6.59
C LEU A 282 -12.48 -10.94 -7.42
N TRP A 283 -12.58 -11.36 -8.68
CA TRP A 283 -11.46 -11.36 -9.62
C TRP A 283 -12.00 -11.30 -11.05
N VAL A 284 -11.15 -10.80 -11.95
CA VAL A 284 -11.34 -10.84 -13.40
C VAL A 284 -10.16 -11.59 -13.99
N ASP A 285 -10.41 -12.59 -14.85
CA ASP A 285 -9.32 -13.20 -15.61
C ASP A 285 -8.95 -12.27 -16.78
N VAL A 286 -7.65 -12.00 -16.93
CA VAL A 286 -7.14 -11.08 -17.95
C VAL A 286 -6.60 -11.82 -19.19
N ALA A 287 -6.54 -13.15 -19.14
CA ALA A 287 -6.15 -14.01 -20.25
C ALA A 287 -7.35 -14.74 -20.87
N ASP A 288 -8.34 -15.09 -20.06
CA ASP A 288 -9.58 -15.76 -20.47
C ASP A 288 -10.80 -14.85 -20.20
N PRO A 289 -11.90 -14.97 -20.97
CA PRO A 289 -13.10 -14.15 -20.77
C PRO A 289 -13.93 -14.63 -19.56
N ALA A 290 -13.31 -14.75 -18.40
CA ALA A 290 -13.92 -15.26 -17.17
C ALA A 290 -13.91 -14.19 -16.07
N VAL A 291 -15.02 -14.11 -15.33
CA VAL A 291 -15.18 -13.20 -14.19
C VAL A 291 -15.76 -13.98 -13.02
N SER A 292 -15.34 -13.63 -11.81
CA SER A 292 -15.85 -14.28 -10.61
C SER A 292 -17.36 -14.08 -10.46
N LEU A 293 -18.09 -15.16 -10.16
CA LEU A 293 -19.48 -15.11 -9.69
C LEU A 293 -19.59 -14.72 -8.21
N VAL A 294 -18.48 -14.80 -7.48
CA VAL A 294 -18.37 -14.33 -6.09
C VAL A 294 -18.10 -12.83 -6.10
N GLU A 295 -18.89 -12.10 -5.33
CA GLU A 295 -18.72 -10.67 -5.10
C GLU A 295 -17.42 -10.37 -4.34
N ALA A 296 -16.80 -9.24 -4.63
CA ALA A 296 -15.60 -8.78 -3.96
C ALA A 296 -15.85 -8.46 -2.46
N PRO A 297 -14.83 -8.63 -1.59
CA PRO A 297 -14.90 -8.25 -0.19
C PRO A 297 -14.91 -6.72 -0.03
N GLY A 298 -15.25 -6.24 1.16
CA GLY A 298 -15.38 -4.80 1.44
C GLY A 298 -14.10 -3.99 1.20
N GLY A 299 -12.94 -4.60 1.39
CA GLY A 299 -11.63 -3.98 1.15
C GLY A 299 -11.41 -3.64 -0.32
N PHE A 300 -11.91 -4.46 -1.25
CA PHE A 300 -11.84 -4.16 -2.68
C PHE A 300 -12.71 -2.95 -3.01
N TYR A 301 -13.91 -2.90 -2.45
CA TYR A 301 -14.79 -1.72 -2.58
C TYR A 301 -14.13 -0.46 -2.02
N ALA A 302 -13.45 -0.56 -0.87
CA ALA A 302 -12.74 0.58 -0.28
C ALA A 302 -11.59 1.07 -1.18
N VAL A 303 -10.82 0.16 -1.79
CA VAL A 303 -9.76 0.51 -2.73
C VAL A 303 -10.32 1.23 -3.96
N TRP A 304 -11.36 0.67 -4.56
CA TRP A 304 -11.99 1.29 -5.72
C TRP A 304 -12.67 2.61 -5.38
N ALA A 305 -13.15 2.79 -4.14
CA ALA A 305 -13.64 4.08 -3.68
C ALA A 305 -12.53 5.13 -3.66
N ALA A 306 -11.33 4.78 -3.17
CA ALA A 306 -10.18 5.68 -3.20
C ALA A 306 -9.73 6.01 -4.62
N ALA A 307 -9.71 5.02 -5.52
CA ALA A 307 -9.42 5.25 -6.93
C ALA A 307 -10.48 6.16 -7.59
N ALA A 308 -11.77 5.95 -7.30
CA ALA A 308 -12.86 6.77 -7.82
C ALA A 308 -12.77 8.24 -7.38
N GLU A 309 -12.36 8.52 -6.14
CA GLU A 309 -12.09 9.90 -5.70
C GLU A 309 -10.96 10.55 -6.50
N ARG A 310 -9.83 9.85 -6.66
CA ARG A 310 -8.68 10.36 -7.43
C ARG A 310 -8.98 10.54 -8.91
N LEU A 311 -9.97 9.82 -9.42
CA LEU A 311 -10.50 9.96 -10.79
C LEU A 311 -11.61 11.01 -10.92
N GLY A 312 -11.97 11.73 -9.84
CA GLY A 312 -12.99 12.76 -9.89
C GLY A 312 -14.42 12.22 -10.01
N ARG A 313 -14.69 11.03 -9.47
CA ARG A 313 -16.01 10.38 -9.46
C ARG A 313 -16.59 10.27 -8.04
N PRO A 314 -16.87 11.39 -7.34
CA PRO A 314 -17.23 11.39 -5.92
C PRO A 314 -18.55 10.65 -5.62
N LYS A 315 -19.53 10.68 -6.54
CA LYS A 315 -20.79 9.94 -6.37
C LYS A 315 -20.56 8.41 -6.39
N THR A 316 -19.69 7.96 -7.28
CA THR A 316 -19.32 6.55 -7.44
C THR A 316 -18.49 6.10 -6.24
N ALA A 317 -17.54 6.94 -5.81
CA ALA A 317 -16.77 6.71 -4.60
C ALA A 317 -17.66 6.52 -3.37
N GLU A 318 -18.69 7.36 -3.17
CA GLU A 318 -19.58 7.20 -2.02
C GLU A 318 -20.42 5.91 -2.08
N ARG A 319 -20.91 5.53 -3.26
CA ARG A 319 -21.59 4.24 -3.44
C ARG A 319 -20.67 3.06 -3.12
N LEU A 320 -19.42 3.11 -3.57
CA LEU A 320 -18.40 2.10 -3.26
C LEU A 320 -18.10 2.06 -1.75
N ARG A 321 -17.96 3.21 -1.07
CA ARG A 321 -17.79 3.27 0.39
C ARG A 321 -18.97 2.66 1.15
N SER A 322 -20.19 2.96 0.71
CA SER A 322 -21.38 2.36 1.31
C SER A 322 -21.34 0.84 1.22
N ARG A 323 -21.02 0.32 0.03
CA ARG A 323 -20.90 -1.13 -0.19
C ARG A 323 -19.74 -1.75 0.61
N ALA A 324 -18.62 -1.05 0.73
CA ALA A 324 -17.50 -1.45 1.58
C ALA A 324 -17.95 -1.61 3.04
N ARG A 325 -18.65 -0.62 3.61
CA ARG A 325 -19.16 -0.67 4.99
C ARG A 325 -20.12 -1.84 5.21
N GLU A 326 -21.00 -2.11 4.25
CA GLU A 326 -21.94 -3.25 4.30
C GLU A 326 -21.21 -4.60 4.36
N GLN A 327 -20.18 -4.79 3.52
CA GLN A 327 -19.40 -6.03 3.50
C GLN A 327 -18.52 -6.16 4.74
N LEU A 328 -17.83 -5.10 5.15
CA LEU A 328 -16.97 -5.05 6.35
C LEU A 328 -17.71 -5.42 7.64
N ALA A 329 -19.01 -5.09 7.72
CA ALA A 329 -19.86 -5.48 8.84
C ALA A 329 -20.06 -7.02 8.94
N ARG A 330 -19.93 -7.73 7.82
CA ARG A 330 -20.13 -9.20 7.69
C ARG A 330 -18.80 -9.97 7.74
N GLU A 331 -17.74 -9.44 7.15
CA GLU A 331 -16.40 -10.06 7.07
C GLU A 331 -15.52 -9.69 8.26
N LYS A 332 -16.12 -9.79 9.45
CA LYS A 332 -15.56 -9.30 10.70
C LYS A 332 -14.09 -9.73 10.90
N ASP A 333 -13.76 -10.99 10.68
CA ASP A 333 -12.41 -11.51 10.94
C ASP A 333 -11.51 -11.58 9.69
N ASP A 334 -11.93 -10.95 8.58
CA ASP A 334 -11.13 -10.80 7.37
C ASP A 334 -10.08 -9.69 7.58
N TYR A 335 -8.87 -10.14 7.90
CA TYR A 335 -7.69 -9.29 8.06
C TYR A 335 -7.42 -8.44 6.81
N TYR A 336 -7.50 -9.06 5.64
CA TYR A 336 -7.10 -8.40 4.39
C TYR A 336 -8.08 -7.30 4.03
N SER A 337 -9.38 -7.59 4.11
CA SER A 337 -10.43 -6.61 3.86
C SER A 337 -10.35 -5.42 4.81
N ALA A 338 -10.22 -5.68 6.13
CA ALA A 338 -10.10 -4.64 7.14
C ALA A 338 -8.85 -3.76 6.93
N THR A 339 -7.73 -4.37 6.51
CA THR A 339 -6.49 -3.65 6.23
C THR A 339 -6.62 -2.75 5.00
N LEU A 340 -7.11 -3.28 3.88
CA LEU A 340 -7.34 -2.49 2.67
C LEU A 340 -8.29 -1.33 2.91
N HIS A 341 -9.31 -1.49 3.76
CA HIS A 341 -10.19 -0.41 4.13
C HIS A 341 -9.45 0.74 4.83
N LEU A 342 -8.67 0.47 5.88
CA LEU A 342 -7.94 1.52 6.59
C LEU A 342 -6.86 2.17 5.71
N LEU A 343 -6.15 1.39 4.89
CA LEU A 343 -5.18 1.93 3.95
C LEU A 343 -5.85 2.82 2.89
N SER A 344 -7.05 2.48 2.44
CA SER A 344 -7.81 3.30 1.48
C SER A 344 -8.27 4.63 2.08
N LEU A 345 -8.61 4.66 3.38
CA LEU A 345 -8.87 5.90 4.10
C LEU A 345 -7.59 6.74 4.19
N ARG A 346 -6.47 6.13 4.60
CA ARG A 346 -5.17 6.79 4.68
C ARG A 346 -4.69 7.34 3.33
N ALA A 347 -4.95 6.63 2.23
CA ALA A 347 -4.56 7.03 0.88
C ALA A 347 -5.20 8.34 0.40
N LEU A 348 -6.32 8.74 1.03
CA LEU A 348 -7.04 9.97 0.74
C LEU A 348 -6.73 11.11 1.73
N GLU A 349 -6.03 10.83 2.83
CA GLU A 349 -5.56 11.87 3.74
C GLU A 349 -4.52 12.74 3.01
N THR A 350 -4.68 14.06 3.13
CA THR A 350 -3.71 15.03 2.62
C THR A 350 -2.36 14.83 3.32
N PRO A 351 -1.23 14.89 2.61
CA PRO A 351 0.12 14.76 3.19
C PRO A 351 0.40 15.69 4.37
#